data_AF-A0A6N8S3Z6-F1
#
_entry.id   AF-A0A6N8S3Z6-F1
#
_cell.length_a   1.000
_cell.length_b   1.000
_cell.length_c   1.000
_cell.angle_alpha   90.00
_cell.angle_beta   90.00
_cell.angle_gamma   90.00
#
_symmetry.space_group_name_H-M   'P 1'
#
loop_
_entity.id
_entity.type
_entity.pdbx_description
1 polymer ?
#
loop_
_entity_poly.entity_id
_entity_poly.type
_entity_poly.pdbx_seq_one_letter_code
_entity_poly.pdbx_strand_id
1 'polypeptide(L)'
;MGLLVKGVVVGFGATVLMDVWAILLWKAFGQSRPNWAPVGRWFWHLKNGVVFHDDIGKAEPYAHELALGWLSHYAVGILYGVILALIVGDGWFAAPTFLPAWILGIVTVGAGWFLLQPGLGIGVAASKLPNANKVRVLNLVSHTVFALGLFGTALLMR
;
A
#
# COMPACT_ATOMS: atom_id res chain seq x y z
N MET A 1 -6.70 24.08 6.68
CA MET A 1 -5.64 23.12 6.33
C MET A 1 -5.56 23.00 4.82
N GLY A 2 -4.39 23.17 4.21
CA GLY A 2 -4.24 23.06 2.75
C GLY A 2 -4.40 21.63 2.23
N LEU A 3 -4.70 21.46 0.94
CA LEU A 3 -4.94 20.15 0.31
C LEU A 3 -3.81 19.15 0.50
N LEU A 4 -2.56 19.60 0.42
CA LEU A 4 -1.40 18.72 0.65
C LEU A 4 -1.40 18.13 2.05
N VAL A 5 -1.67 18.95 3.07
CA VAL A 5 -1.72 18.49 4.46
C VAL A 5 -2.91 17.56 4.66
N LYS A 6 -4.08 17.88 4.09
CA LYS A 6 -5.24 16.98 4.11
C LYS A 6 -4.90 15.62 3.50
N GLY A 7 -4.24 15.63 2.35
CA GLY A 7 -3.76 14.43 1.65
C GLY A 7 -2.78 13.59 2.48
N VAL A 8 -1.82 14.24 3.15
CA VAL A 8 -0.89 13.56 4.07
C VAL A 8 -1.64 12.88 5.22
N VAL A 9 -2.59 13.59 5.84
CA VAL A 9 -3.36 13.05 6.98
C VAL A 9 -4.20 11.84 6.57
N VAL A 10 -4.97 11.94 5.48
CA VAL A 10 -5.80 10.80 5.03
C VAL A 10 -4.95 9.63 4.53
N GLY A 11 -3.84 9.90 3.83
CA GLY A 11 -2.93 8.85 3.36
C GLY A 11 -2.29 8.11 4.52
N PHE A 12 -1.83 8.83 5.54
CA PHE A 12 -1.31 8.23 6.78
C PHE A 12 -2.37 7.39 7.50
N GLY A 13 -3.57 7.93 7.71
CA GLY A 13 -4.67 7.21 8.37
C GLY A 13 -5.10 5.97 7.61
N ALA A 14 -5.08 6.02 6.29
CA ALA A 14 -5.35 4.88 5.42
C ALA A 14 -4.31 3.77 5.55
N THR A 15 -3.02 4.13 5.59
CA THR A 15 -1.93 3.17 5.81
C THR A 15 -2.05 2.51 7.18
N VAL A 16 -2.34 3.28 8.24
CA VAL A 16 -2.56 2.75 9.60
C VAL A 16 -3.70 1.72 9.61
N LEU A 17 -4.83 2.03 8.97
CA LEU A 17 -5.97 1.11 8.94
C LEU A 17 -5.64 -0.19 8.19
N MET A 18 -4.87 -0.09 7.10
CA MET A 18 -4.38 -1.26 6.37
C MET A 18 -3.42 -2.12 7.23
N ASP A 19 -2.59 -1.51 8.06
CA ASP A 19 -1.71 -2.24 8.99
C ASP A 19 -2.50 -2.95 10.09
N VAL A 20 -3.51 -2.27 10.66
CA VAL A 20 -4.45 -2.89 11.62
C VAL A 20 -5.14 -4.10 11.00
N TRP A 21 -5.58 -3.98 9.75
CA TRP A 21 -6.15 -5.09 9.01
C TRP A 21 -5.17 -6.24 8.79
N ALA A 22 -3.92 -5.95 8.44
CA ALA A 22 -2.89 -6.97 8.31
C ALA A 22 -2.60 -7.70 9.64
N ILE A 23 -2.61 -6.97 10.76
CA ILE A 23 -2.49 -7.55 12.11
C ILE A 23 -3.71 -8.44 12.44
N LEU A 24 -4.93 -8.01 12.08
CA LEU A 24 -6.14 -8.81 12.27
C LEU A 24 -6.07 -10.13 11.47
N LEU A 25 -5.66 -10.07 10.21
CA LEU A 25 -5.46 -11.25 9.37
C LEU A 25 -4.43 -12.21 9.97
N TRP A 26 -3.34 -11.68 10.54
CA TRP A 26 -2.34 -12.48 11.24
C TRP A 26 -2.90 -13.16 12.50
N LYS A 27 -3.57 -12.40 13.37
CA LYS A 27 -4.02 -12.88 14.68
C LYS A 27 -5.27 -13.76 14.62
N ALA A 28 -6.19 -13.50 13.69
CA ALA A 28 -7.51 -14.13 13.67
C ALA A 28 -7.74 -15.08 12.48
N PHE A 29 -6.97 -14.93 11.38
CA PHE A 29 -7.21 -15.67 10.12
C PHE A 29 -6.00 -16.46 9.63
N GLY A 30 -5.02 -16.70 10.51
CA GLY A 30 -3.85 -17.54 10.25
C GLY A 30 -2.99 -17.07 9.08
N GLN A 31 -3.00 -15.78 8.74
CA GLN A 31 -2.05 -15.23 7.77
C GLN A 31 -0.68 -15.05 8.40
N SER A 32 0.37 -15.04 7.57
CA SER A 32 1.73 -14.74 8.06
C SER A 32 1.79 -13.34 8.65
N ARG A 33 2.68 -13.15 9.64
CA ARG A 33 2.93 -11.85 10.23
C ARG A 33 3.32 -10.84 9.15
N PRO A 34 2.78 -9.59 9.17
CA PRO A 34 3.18 -8.56 8.23
C PRO A 34 4.69 -8.33 8.26
N ASN A 35 5.32 -8.29 7.08
CA ASN A 35 6.76 -8.10 6.94
C ASN A 35 7.08 -7.19 5.76
N TRP A 36 7.60 -6.00 6.06
CA TRP A 36 7.99 -5.01 5.06
C TRP A 36 9.47 -5.11 4.63
N ALA A 37 10.27 -6.00 5.23
CA ALA A 37 11.68 -6.16 4.88
C ALA A 37 11.92 -6.47 3.38
N PRO A 38 11.16 -7.36 2.70
CA PRO A 38 11.35 -7.59 1.28
C PRO A 38 11.11 -6.35 0.42
N VAL A 39 10.14 -5.51 0.81
CA VAL A 39 9.85 -4.25 0.13
C VAL A 39 10.99 -3.26 0.34
N GLY A 40 11.53 -3.15 1.56
CA GLY A 40 12.68 -2.29 1.79
C GLY A 40 13.93 -2.75 1.05
N ARG A 41 14.16 -4.07 0.95
CA ARG A 41 15.24 -4.62 0.11
C ARG A 41 15.04 -4.25 -1.35
N TRP A 42 13.80 -4.34 -1.85
CA TRP A 42 13.46 -3.92 -3.22
C TRP A 42 13.76 -2.43 -3.45
N PHE A 43 13.31 -1.54 -2.55
CA PHE A 43 13.63 -0.11 -2.62
C PHE A 43 15.12 0.19 -2.57
N TRP A 44 15.89 -0.55 -1.76
CA TRP A 44 17.34 -0.40 -1.69
C TRP A 44 18.02 -0.69 -3.03
N HIS A 45 17.57 -1.71 -3.75
CA HIS A 45 18.14 -2.10 -5.04
C HIS A 45 17.71 -1.21 -6.20
N LEU A 46 16.64 -0.41 -6.07
CA LEU A 46 16.24 0.57 -7.08
C LEU A 46 17.35 1.59 -7.38
N LYS A 47 18.16 1.97 -6.38
CA LYS A 47 19.29 2.91 -6.58
C LYS A 47 20.35 2.34 -7.53
N ASN A 48 20.39 1.01 -7.68
CA ASN A 48 21.30 0.28 -8.56
C ASN A 48 20.63 -0.02 -9.92
N GLY A 49 19.41 0.47 -10.17
CA GLY A 49 18.66 0.21 -11.39
C GLY A 49 17.98 -1.17 -11.45
N VAL A 50 18.05 -1.97 -10.39
CA VAL A 50 17.46 -3.31 -10.35
C VAL A 50 16.02 -3.22 -9.86
N VAL A 51 15.08 -3.17 -10.82
CA VAL A 51 13.64 -3.09 -10.53
C VAL A 51 13.01 -4.47 -10.37
N PHE A 52 13.43 -5.45 -11.18
CA PHE A 52 12.86 -6.79 -11.19
C PHE A 52 13.88 -7.82 -10.71
N HIS A 53 13.47 -8.65 -9.77
CA HIS A 53 14.29 -9.72 -9.19
C HIS A 53 13.68 -11.07 -9.54
N ASP A 54 14.49 -12.11 -9.67
CA ASP A 54 13.97 -13.48 -9.78
C ASP A 54 13.38 -13.96 -8.45
N ASP A 55 14.04 -13.60 -7.36
CA ASP A 55 13.63 -13.85 -5.98
C ASP A 55 14.28 -12.80 -5.07
N ILE A 56 13.48 -11.88 -4.54
CA ILE A 56 13.97 -10.84 -3.63
C ILE A 56 14.61 -11.43 -2.37
N GLY A 57 14.22 -12.63 -1.95
CA GLY A 57 14.79 -13.34 -0.81
C GLY A 57 16.27 -13.69 -1.00
N LYS A 58 16.72 -13.82 -2.25
CA LYS A 58 18.12 -14.11 -2.63
C LYS A 58 18.93 -12.88 -2.98
N ALA A 59 18.30 -11.73 -3.19
CA ALA A 59 19.00 -10.48 -3.41
C ALA A 59 19.84 -10.10 -2.17
N GLU A 60 20.95 -9.40 -2.38
CA GLU A 60 21.83 -8.96 -1.30
C GLU A 60 21.03 -8.20 -0.23
N PRO A 61 21.09 -8.61 1.05
CA PRO A 61 20.30 -7.99 2.11
C PRO A 61 20.81 -6.59 2.42
N TYR A 62 19.90 -5.72 2.85
CA TYR A 62 20.26 -4.43 3.41
C TYR A 62 20.00 -4.43 4.92
N ALA A 63 20.99 -4.02 5.72
CA ALA A 63 20.91 -4.08 7.18
C ALA A 63 19.67 -3.37 7.76
N HIS A 64 19.16 -2.33 7.09
CA HIS A 64 17.99 -1.57 7.52
C HIS A 64 16.77 -1.80 6.61
N GLU A 65 16.69 -2.94 5.90
CA GLU A 65 15.60 -3.24 4.97
C GLU A 65 14.21 -3.23 5.62
N LEU A 66 14.08 -3.65 6.88
CA LEU A 66 12.79 -3.56 7.58
C LEU A 66 12.37 -2.11 7.79
N ALA A 67 13.28 -1.25 8.27
CA ALA A 67 13.00 0.16 8.50
C ALA A 67 12.70 0.91 7.19
N LEU A 68 13.49 0.64 6.13
CA LEU A 68 13.25 1.19 4.80
C LEU A 68 11.90 0.72 4.25
N GLY A 69 11.54 -0.55 4.45
CA GLY A 69 10.25 -1.09 4.05
C GLY A 69 9.08 -0.36 4.69
N TRP A 70 9.14 -0.14 6.02
CA TRP A 70 8.14 0.64 6.73
C TRP A 70 8.06 2.08 6.23
N LEU A 71 9.21 2.76 6.07
CA LEU A 71 9.25 4.12 5.57
C LEU A 71 8.62 4.22 4.18
N SER A 72 8.98 3.31 3.27
CA SER A 72 8.43 3.28 1.91
C SER A 72 6.94 2.98 1.89
N HIS A 73 6.46 2.06 2.74
CA HIS A 73 5.02 1.75 2.86
C HIS A 73 4.21 2.99 3.25
N TYR A 74 4.66 3.73 4.26
CA TYR A 74 4.00 4.99 4.67
C TYR A 74 4.17 6.10 3.64
N ALA A 75 5.33 6.24 3.01
CA ALA A 75 5.58 7.24 1.98
C ALA A 75 4.65 7.04 0.77
N VAL A 76 4.47 5.80 0.31
CA VAL A 76 3.57 5.47 -0.81
C VAL A 76 2.10 5.69 -0.42
N GLY A 77 1.69 5.30 0.78
CA GLY A 77 0.32 5.56 1.25
C GLY A 77 0.00 7.05 1.38
N ILE A 78 0.95 7.84 1.91
CA ILE A 78 0.86 9.32 1.96
C ILE A 78 0.78 9.90 0.54
N LEU A 79 1.62 9.44 -0.39
CA LEU A 79 1.60 9.86 -1.78
C LEU A 79 0.22 9.62 -2.41
N TYR A 80 -0.40 8.46 -2.18
CA TYR A 80 -1.75 8.19 -2.67
C TYR A 80 -2.81 9.09 -2.01
N GLY A 81 -2.70 9.38 -0.71
CA GLY A 81 -3.59 10.33 -0.04
C GLY A 81 -3.47 11.75 -0.63
N VAL A 82 -2.26 12.20 -0.94
CA VAL A 82 -2.01 13.48 -1.64
C VAL A 82 -2.59 13.46 -3.05
N ILE A 83 -2.38 12.39 -3.81
CA ILE A 83 -2.96 12.22 -5.15
C ILE A 83 -4.49 12.31 -5.08
N LEU A 84 -5.13 11.61 -4.13
CA LEU A 84 -6.58 11.73 -3.92
C LEU A 84 -6.96 13.19 -3.71
N ALA A 85 -6.33 13.85 -2.74
CA ALA A 85 -6.66 15.21 -2.35
C ALA A 85 -6.55 16.20 -3.51
N LEU A 86 -5.55 16.06 -4.37
CA LEU A 86 -5.36 16.90 -5.55
C LEU A 86 -6.41 16.63 -6.63
N ILE A 87 -6.87 15.37 -6.80
CA ILE A 87 -7.89 15.00 -7.78
C ILE A 87 -9.28 15.49 -7.34
N VAL A 88 -9.64 15.28 -6.07
CA VAL A 88 -11.01 15.53 -5.59
C VAL A 88 -11.23 16.95 -5.05
N GLY A 89 -10.16 17.64 -4.66
CA GLY A 89 -10.19 19.01 -4.16
C GLY A 89 -10.91 19.20 -2.82
N ASP A 90 -11.03 20.46 -2.39
CA ASP A 90 -11.56 20.80 -1.06
C ASP A 90 -13.05 20.46 -0.88
N GLY A 91 -13.82 20.48 -1.98
CA GLY A 91 -15.24 20.15 -1.96
C GLY A 91 -15.52 18.73 -1.48
N TRP A 92 -14.70 17.75 -1.88
CA TRP A 92 -14.84 16.38 -1.39
C TRP A 92 -14.51 16.28 0.11
N PHE A 93 -13.53 17.02 0.63
CA PHE A 93 -13.27 17.03 2.07
C PHE A 93 -14.40 17.68 2.89
N ALA A 94 -15.16 18.61 2.31
CA ALA A 94 -16.33 19.20 2.97
C ALA A 94 -17.52 18.24 3.04
N ALA A 95 -17.66 17.35 2.05
CA ALA A 95 -18.68 16.30 1.99
C ALA A 95 -18.10 14.99 1.42
N PRO A 96 -17.32 14.24 2.23
CA PRO A 96 -16.65 13.04 1.73
C PRO A 96 -17.64 12.00 1.25
N THR A 97 -17.33 11.39 0.11
CA THR A 97 -18.04 10.21 -0.40
C THR A 97 -17.04 9.06 -0.58
N PHE A 98 -17.51 7.82 -0.42
CA PHE A 98 -16.62 6.66 -0.45
C PHE A 98 -16.08 6.34 -1.85
N LEU A 99 -16.86 6.61 -2.91
CA LEU A 99 -16.57 6.14 -4.27
C LEU A 99 -15.21 6.64 -4.81
N PRO A 100 -14.82 7.93 -4.72
CA PRO A 100 -13.51 8.38 -5.20
C PRO A 100 -12.33 7.72 -4.48
N ALA A 101 -12.43 7.56 -3.15
CA ALA A 101 -11.41 6.87 -2.36
C ALA A 101 -11.29 5.40 -2.75
N TRP A 102 -12.43 4.74 -3.00
CA TRP A 102 -12.45 3.33 -3.42
C TRP A 102 -11.89 3.13 -4.83
N ILE A 103 -12.27 3.97 -5.79
CA ILE A 103 -11.68 3.94 -7.16
C ILE A 103 -10.16 4.06 -7.06
N LEU A 104 -9.65 5.04 -6.31
CA LEU A 104 -8.21 5.19 -6.14
C LEU A 104 -7.58 3.94 -5.51
N GLY A 105 -8.19 3.40 -4.44
CA GLY A 105 -7.71 2.18 -3.80
C GLY A 105 -7.63 0.99 -4.76
N ILE A 106 -8.60 0.81 -5.65
CA ILE A 106 -8.55 -0.26 -6.67
C ILE A 106 -7.50 0.00 -7.73
N VAL A 107 -7.35 1.25 -8.19
CA VAL A 107 -6.31 1.61 -9.17
C VAL A 107 -4.90 1.32 -8.63
N THR A 108 -4.64 1.57 -7.35
CA THR A 108 -3.32 1.36 -6.75
C THR A 108 -2.95 -0.13 -6.61
N VAL A 109 -3.92 -1.06 -6.68
CA VAL A 109 -3.64 -2.50 -6.82
C VAL A 109 -2.79 -2.77 -8.06
N GLY A 110 -2.95 -1.98 -9.13
CA GLY A 110 -2.15 -2.09 -10.34
C GLY A 110 -0.65 -1.90 -10.08
N ALA A 111 -0.27 -0.94 -9.21
CA ALA A 111 1.13 -0.77 -8.82
C ALA A 111 1.66 -2.01 -8.09
N GLY A 112 0.83 -2.64 -7.25
CA GLY A 112 1.14 -3.93 -6.65
C GLY A 112 1.36 -5.02 -7.69
N TRP A 113 0.38 -5.27 -8.56
CA TRP A 113 0.37 -6.42 -9.47
C TRP A 113 1.37 -6.33 -10.62
N PHE A 114 1.65 -5.14 -11.12
CA PHE A 114 2.45 -4.97 -12.34
C PHE A 114 3.84 -4.39 -12.09
N LEU A 115 4.11 -3.82 -10.91
CA LEU A 115 5.43 -3.29 -10.56
C LEU A 115 6.02 -4.03 -9.37
N LEU A 116 5.39 -3.94 -8.19
CA LEU A 116 5.99 -4.46 -6.96
C LEU A 116 6.09 -5.99 -6.96
N GLN A 117 5.02 -6.72 -7.28
CA GLN A 117 5.02 -8.19 -7.22
C GLN A 117 6.00 -8.84 -8.22
N PRO A 118 6.07 -8.39 -9.49
CA PRO A 118 7.18 -8.76 -10.37
C PRO A 118 8.53 -8.32 -9.81
N GLY A 119 8.59 -7.13 -9.20
CA GLY A 119 9.77 -6.58 -8.56
C GLY A 119 10.36 -7.48 -7.47
N LEU A 120 9.48 -8.15 -6.71
CA LEU A 120 9.84 -9.09 -5.66
C LEU A 120 10.15 -10.51 -6.18
N GLY A 121 9.92 -10.78 -7.47
CA GLY A 121 10.12 -12.08 -8.10
C GLY A 121 8.95 -13.05 -7.99
N ILE A 122 7.79 -12.61 -7.47
CA ILE A 122 6.59 -13.45 -7.35
C ILE A 122 5.66 -13.40 -8.58
N GLY A 123 6.08 -12.67 -9.62
CA GLY A 123 5.39 -12.58 -10.91
C GLY A 123 4.27 -11.54 -10.96
N VAL A 124 3.75 -11.30 -12.18
CA VAL A 124 2.63 -10.38 -12.42
C VAL A 124 1.38 -10.91 -11.72
N ALA A 125 0.77 -10.07 -10.88
CA ALA A 125 -0.36 -10.44 -10.03
C ALA A 125 -0.09 -11.78 -9.29
N ALA A 126 1.12 -11.93 -8.71
CA ALA A 126 1.56 -13.10 -7.95
C ALA A 126 1.51 -14.43 -8.72
N SER A 127 1.62 -14.40 -10.05
CA SER A 127 1.45 -15.58 -10.92
C SER A 127 2.42 -16.74 -10.65
N LYS A 128 3.56 -16.50 -10.00
CA LYS A 128 4.53 -17.54 -9.64
C LYS A 128 4.23 -18.21 -8.29
N LEU A 129 3.21 -17.77 -7.55
CA LEU A 129 2.84 -18.36 -6.27
C LEU A 129 1.75 -19.44 -6.43
N PRO A 130 1.82 -20.56 -5.68
CA PRO A 130 0.79 -21.62 -5.74
C PRO A 130 -0.59 -21.15 -5.24
N ASN A 131 -0.65 -20.05 -4.47
CA ASN A 131 -1.87 -19.46 -3.93
C ASN A 131 -2.22 -18.10 -4.57
N ALA A 132 -1.85 -17.87 -5.83
CA ALA A 132 -2.00 -16.58 -6.53
C ALA A 132 -3.40 -15.94 -6.38
N ASN A 133 -4.48 -16.70 -6.55
CA ASN A 133 -5.84 -16.17 -6.42
C ASN A 133 -6.15 -15.65 -5.02
N LYS A 134 -5.65 -16.32 -3.97
CA LYS A 134 -5.79 -15.85 -2.59
C LYS A 134 -5.07 -14.52 -2.41
N VAL A 135 -3.84 -14.39 -2.95
CA VAL A 135 -3.06 -13.15 -2.88
C VAL A 135 -3.79 -12.00 -3.59
N ARG A 136 -4.32 -12.24 -4.80
CA ARG A 136 -5.09 -11.25 -5.58
C ARG A 136 -6.32 -10.75 -4.84
N VAL A 137 -7.12 -11.66 -4.30
CA VAL A 137 -8.31 -11.32 -3.49
C VAL A 137 -7.90 -10.52 -2.26
N LEU A 138 -6.87 -10.96 -1.54
CA LEU A 138 -6.38 -10.23 -0.37
C LEU A 138 -5.81 -8.85 -0.73
N ASN A 139 -5.22 -8.67 -1.92
CA ASN A 139 -4.82 -7.34 -2.39
C ASN A 139 -6.04 -6.44 -2.58
N LEU A 140 -7.07 -6.91 -3.29
CA LEU A 140 -8.31 -6.13 -3.49
C LEU A 140 -9.00 -5.78 -2.17
N VAL A 141 -9.10 -6.74 -1.24
CA VAL A 141 -9.70 -6.53 0.08
C VAL A 141 -8.87 -5.51 0.89
N SER A 142 -7.56 -5.68 0.95
CA SER A 142 -6.70 -4.76 1.71
C SER A 142 -6.73 -3.34 1.14
N HIS A 143 -6.85 -3.19 -0.18
CA HIS A 143 -6.99 -1.87 -0.81
C HIS A 143 -8.39 -1.27 -0.65
N THR A 144 -9.42 -2.10 -0.48
CA THR A 144 -10.74 -1.63 -0.03
C THR A 144 -10.66 -1.12 1.42
N VAL A 145 -9.91 -1.78 2.30
CA VAL A 145 -9.65 -1.30 3.66
C VAL A 145 -8.85 0.01 3.64
N PHE A 146 -7.83 0.12 2.78
CA PHE A 146 -7.12 1.38 2.58
C PHE A 146 -8.07 2.52 2.16
N ALA A 147 -8.98 2.25 1.22
CA ALA A 147 -10.00 3.22 0.81
C ALA A 147 -10.96 3.61 1.96
N LEU A 148 -11.35 2.65 2.81
CA LEU A 148 -12.12 2.94 4.01
C LEU A 148 -11.34 3.83 4.98
N GLY A 149 -10.02 3.68 5.05
CA GLY A 149 -9.16 4.53 5.86
C GLY A 149 -9.01 5.94 5.29
N LEU A 150 -8.89 6.09 3.97
CA LEU A 150 -8.90 7.40 3.30
C LEU A 150 -10.20 8.14 3.61
N PHE A 151 -11.34 7.47 3.39
CA PHE A 151 -12.67 8.02 3.60
C PHE A 151 -12.96 8.30 5.09
N GLY A 152 -12.69 7.33 5.96
CA GLY A 152 -12.91 7.44 7.39
C GLY A 152 -12.07 8.54 8.03
N THR A 153 -10.81 8.67 7.61
CA THR A 153 -9.95 9.77 8.10
C THR A 153 -10.48 11.12 7.61
N ALA A 154 -10.94 11.22 6.36
CA ALA A 154 -11.56 12.44 5.85
C ALA A 154 -12.82 12.84 6.64
N LEU A 155 -13.65 11.85 7.04
CA LEU A 155 -14.81 12.09 7.91
C LEU A 155 -14.42 12.63 9.29
N LEU A 156 -13.32 12.13 9.87
CA LEU A 156 -12.83 12.55 11.19
C LEU A 156 -12.17 13.94 11.17
N MET A 157 -11.78 14.44 10.00
CA MET A 157 -11.13 15.75 9.83
C MET A 157 -12.13 16.90 9.61
N ARG A 158 -13.42 16.60 9.57
CA ARG A 158 -14.50 17.59 9.42
C ARG A 158 -14.71 18.36 10.71
#